data_AF-A0A970EJS8-F1
#
_entry.id   AF-A0A970EJS8-F1
#
_cell.length_a   1.000
_cell.length_b   1.000
_cell.length_c   1.000
_cell.angle_alpha   90.00
_cell.angle_beta   90.00
_cell.angle_gamma   90.00
#
_symmetry.space_group_name_H-M   'P 1'
#
loop_
_entity.id
_entity.type
_entity.pdbx_description
1 polymer ?
#
loop_
_entity_poly.entity_id
_entity_poly.type
_entity_poly.pdbx_seq_one_letter_code
_entity_poly.pdbx_strand_id
1 'polypeptide(L)'
;NWMQRGKLDEELERMSRIAGFLQRDSLVLFNESFAATNEREGAEICRQITQALIDNDVEVFSVTHLYTFAVSFLDHEKAEFLQAQRLEDSRRTFKILPGKPQETAYGEDLYRKIFHNG
;
A
#
# COMPACT_ATOMS: atom_id res chain seq x y z
N ASN A 1 -5.17 -23.20 18.40
CA ASN A 1 -5.38 -21.79 18.82
C ASN A 1 -5.52 -20.89 17.60
N TRP A 2 -6.67 -20.91 16.93
CA TRP A 2 -6.94 -20.11 15.71
C TRP A 2 -7.46 -18.70 16.00
N MET A 3 -7.36 -18.26 17.25
CA MET A 3 -7.99 -17.03 17.77
C MET A 3 -6.99 -16.10 18.47
N GLN A 4 -5.68 -16.33 18.27
CA GLN A 4 -4.61 -15.63 18.99
C GLN A 4 -3.76 -14.67 18.14
N ARG A 5 -3.96 -14.59 16.82
CA ARG A 5 -3.21 -13.68 15.94
C ARG A 5 -4.16 -12.89 15.06
N GLY A 6 -3.98 -11.58 15.00
CA GLY A 6 -4.73 -10.71 14.10
C GLY A 6 -4.25 -10.92 12.66
N LYS A 7 -5.06 -10.49 11.67
CA LYS A 7 -4.68 -10.55 10.25
C LYS A 7 -3.34 -9.83 9.97
N LEU A 8 -3.05 -8.75 10.68
CA LEU A 8 -1.76 -8.05 10.60
C LEU A 8 -0.58 -8.93 11.05
N ASP A 9 -0.73 -9.69 12.14
CA ASP A 9 0.33 -10.57 12.64
C ASP A 9 0.66 -11.66 11.61
N GLU A 10 -0.35 -12.20 10.94
CA GLU A 10 -0.18 -13.18 9.87
C GLU A 10 0.51 -12.57 8.64
N GLU A 11 0.21 -11.32 8.30
CA GLU A 11 0.89 -10.57 7.24
C GLU A 11 2.37 -10.34 7.58
N LEU A 12 2.67 -9.88 8.80
CA LEU A 12 4.04 -9.64 9.25
C LEU A 12 4.86 -10.93 9.34
N GLU A 13 4.27 -12.03 9.83
CA GLU A 13 4.97 -13.31 9.90
C GLU A 13 5.27 -13.85 8.48
N ARG A 14 4.33 -13.70 7.55
CA ARG A 14 4.56 -14.04 6.14
C ARG A 14 5.65 -13.17 5.52
N MET A 15 5.63 -11.86 5.77
CA MET A 15 6.67 -10.95 5.27
C MET A 15 8.04 -11.30 5.85
N SER A 16 8.13 -11.64 7.14
CA SER A 16 9.36 -12.07 7.80
C SER A 16 9.94 -13.34 7.15
N ARG A 17 9.08 -14.33 6.84
CA ARG A 17 9.50 -15.52 6.09
C ARG A 17 10.00 -15.16 4.69
N ILE A 18 9.28 -14.31 3.96
CA ILE A 18 9.69 -13.87 2.61
C ILE A 18 11.05 -13.17 2.66
N ALA A 19 11.25 -12.27 3.62
CA ALA A 19 12.49 -11.52 3.79
C ALA A 19 13.72 -12.43 3.96
N GLY A 20 13.56 -13.59 4.60
CA GLY A 20 14.63 -14.60 4.72
C GLY A 20 15.08 -15.22 3.40
N PHE A 21 14.34 -15.04 2.31
CA PHE A 21 14.68 -15.53 0.97
C PHE A 21 15.06 -14.41 -0.01
N LEU A 22 14.89 -13.15 0.37
CA LEU A 22 15.19 -12.03 -0.52
C LEU A 22 16.70 -11.80 -0.61
N GLN A 23 17.15 -11.52 -1.83
CA GLN A 23 18.51 -11.11 -2.16
C GLN A 23 18.47 -9.86 -3.03
N ARG A 24 19.62 -9.22 -3.23
CA ARG A 24 19.80 -8.16 -4.24
C ARG A 24 19.17 -8.57 -5.57
N ASP A 25 18.49 -7.64 -6.23
CA ASP A 25 17.78 -7.82 -7.50
C ASP A 25 16.55 -8.75 -7.44
N SER A 26 16.06 -9.08 -6.24
CA SER A 26 14.77 -9.75 -6.09
C SER A 26 13.61 -8.82 -6.44
N LEU A 27 12.48 -9.40 -6.81
CA LEU A 27 11.21 -8.70 -7.04
C LEU A 27 10.19 -9.09 -5.97
N VAL A 28 9.59 -8.10 -5.32
CA VAL A 28 8.48 -8.28 -4.37
C VAL A 28 7.20 -7.67 -4.92
N LEU A 29 6.12 -8.45 -4.86
CA LEU A 29 4.77 -8.03 -5.27
C LEU A 29 3.89 -7.90 -4.03
N PHE A 30 3.54 -6.67 -3.66
CA PHE A 30 2.53 -6.39 -2.65
C PHE A 30 1.17 -6.18 -3.32
N ASN A 31 0.20 -7.00 -2.94
CA ASN A 31 -1.19 -6.84 -3.36
C ASN A 31 -2.04 -6.51 -2.14
N GLU A 32 -2.32 -5.22 -1.95
CA GLU A 32 -3.11 -4.68 -0.84
C GLU A 32 -2.58 -5.09 0.56
N SER A 33 -1.26 -5.24 0.69
CA SER A 33 -0.61 -5.70 1.92
C SER A 33 -0.63 -4.64 3.04
N PHE A 34 -0.75 -5.09 4.29
CA PHE A 34 -0.75 -4.27 5.52
C PHE A 34 -1.94 -3.30 5.65
N ALA A 35 -3.00 -3.51 4.86
CA ALA A 35 -4.26 -2.78 4.97
C ALA A 35 -5.19 -3.33 6.08
N ALA A 36 -4.75 -4.32 6.85
CA ALA A 36 -5.57 -5.00 7.86
C ALA A 36 -5.64 -4.29 9.24
N THR A 37 -4.95 -3.17 9.41
CA THR A 37 -4.96 -2.36 10.64
C THR A 37 -5.43 -0.93 10.33
N ASN A 38 -5.32 -0.01 11.29
CA ASN A 38 -5.63 1.40 11.07
C ASN A 38 -4.75 1.98 9.94
N GLU A 39 -5.32 2.88 9.13
CA GLU A 39 -4.68 3.39 7.91
C GLU A 39 -3.30 4.00 8.16
N ARG A 40 -3.14 4.74 9.27
CA ARG A 40 -1.88 5.39 9.63
C ARG A 40 -0.79 4.36 9.97
N GLU A 41 -1.11 3.38 10.78
CA GLU A 41 -0.19 2.31 11.18
C GLU A 41 0.15 1.41 9.99
N GLY A 42 -0.85 1.01 9.20
CA GLY A 42 -0.64 0.22 8.00
C GLY A 42 0.25 0.95 7.00
N ALA A 43 0.03 2.24 6.80
CA ALA A 43 0.86 3.07 5.92
C ALA A 43 2.31 3.15 6.42
N GLU A 44 2.51 3.35 7.72
CA GLU A 44 3.85 3.44 8.30
C GLU A 44 4.61 2.11 8.24
N ILE A 45 3.95 0.99 8.54
CA ILE A 45 4.52 -0.37 8.39
C ILE A 45 4.93 -0.61 6.94
N CYS A 46 4.01 -0.37 6.00
CA CYS A 46 4.27 -0.58 4.57
C CYS A 46 5.43 0.30 4.06
N ARG A 47 5.52 1.54 4.54
CA ARG A 47 6.61 2.48 4.24
C ARG A 47 7.95 1.95 4.74
N GLN A 48 8.05 1.57 6.01
CA GLN A 48 9.30 1.07 6.59
C GLN A 48 9.79 -0.21 5.89
N ILE A 49 8.87 -1.14 5.62
CA ILE A 49 9.21 -2.38 4.91
C ILE A 49 9.68 -2.07 3.48
N THR A 50 8.93 -1.26 2.73
CA THR A 50 9.28 -0.90 1.36
C THR A 50 10.62 -0.17 1.29
N GLN A 51 10.89 0.76 2.21
CA GLN A 51 12.18 1.44 2.28
C GLN A 51 13.33 0.45 2.51
N ALA A 52 13.17 -0.47 3.46
CA ALA A 52 14.19 -1.48 3.75
C ALA A 52 14.46 -2.40 2.53
N LEU A 53 13.43 -2.73 1.75
CA LEU A 53 13.58 -3.48 0.50
C LEU A 53 14.37 -2.69 -0.54
N ILE A 54 14.01 -1.42 -0.77
CA ILE A 54 14.71 -0.53 -1.71
C ILE A 54 16.18 -0.33 -1.31
N ASP A 55 16.45 -0.14 -0.02
CA ASP A 55 17.81 0.03 0.54
C ASP A 55 18.68 -1.22 0.33
N ASN A 56 18.07 -2.38 0.10
CA ASN A 56 18.74 -3.65 -0.19
C ASN A 56 18.69 -4.03 -1.68
N ASP A 57 18.41 -3.06 -2.56
CA ASP A 57 18.33 -3.25 -4.02
C ASP A 57 17.30 -4.32 -4.43
N VAL A 58 16.16 -4.37 -3.73
CA VAL A 58 14.99 -5.19 -4.09
C VAL A 58 13.99 -4.31 -4.82
N GLU A 59 13.51 -4.78 -5.97
CA GLU A 59 12.45 -4.14 -6.75
C GLU A 59 11.09 -4.42 -6.09
N VAL A 60 10.24 -3.39 -5.97
CA VAL A 60 8.95 -3.49 -5.30
C VAL A 60 7.84 -2.98 -6.22
N PHE A 61 6.84 -3.83 -6.47
CA PHE A 61 5.57 -3.42 -7.05
C PHE A 61 4.48 -3.52 -6.00
N SER A 62 3.74 -2.43 -5.78
CA SER A 62 2.71 -2.37 -4.75
C SER A 62 1.38 -1.87 -5.31
N VAL A 63 0.34 -2.69 -5.15
CA VAL A 63 -1.06 -2.27 -5.28
C VAL A 63 -1.55 -1.91 -3.88
N THR A 64 -2.00 -0.67 -3.69
CA THR A 64 -2.36 -0.18 -2.36
C THR A 64 -3.49 0.84 -2.40
N HIS A 65 -4.27 0.86 -1.32
CA HIS A 65 -5.24 1.91 -1.00
C HIS A 65 -4.71 2.90 0.06
N LEU A 66 -3.53 2.64 0.62
CA LEU A 66 -2.93 3.46 1.67
C LEU A 66 -2.30 4.71 1.04
N TYR A 67 -3.09 5.78 0.93
CA TYR A 67 -2.66 7.04 0.30
C TYR A 67 -1.40 7.60 0.97
N THR A 68 -1.38 7.66 2.30
CA THR A 68 -0.24 8.14 3.10
C THR A 68 1.06 7.38 2.80
N PHE A 69 0.98 6.07 2.57
CA PHE A 69 2.14 5.26 2.17
C PHE A 69 2.60 5.65 0.77
N ALA A 70 1.68 5.70 -0.20
CA ALA A 70 2.03 6.02 -1.57
C ALA A 70 2.66 7.42 -1.71
N VAL A 71 2.11 8.43 -1.03
CA VAL A 71 2.65 9.80 -1.10
C VAL A 71 4.00 9.96 -0.41
N SER A 72 4.35 9.08 0.54
CA SER A 72 5.65 9.13 1.22
C SER A 72 6.85 8.87 0.29
N PHE A 73 6.60 8.37 -0.93
CA PHE A 73 7.61 8.13 -1.96
C PHE A 73 7.53 9.10 -3.14
N LEU A 74 6.70 10.16 -3.09
CA LEU A 74 6.53 11.09 -4.22
C LEU A 74 7.82 11.73 -4.71
N ASP A 75 8.74 12.02 -3.78
CA ASP A 75 10.04 12.65 -4.06
C ASP A 75 11.17 11.62 -4.16
N HIS A 76 10.85 10.33 -4.13
CA HIS A 76 11.85 9.27 -4.22
C HIS A 76 12.27 9.06 -5.69
N GLU A 77 13.56 9.25 -6.00
CA GLU A 77 14.08 9.28 -7.38
C GLU A 77 13.78 8.01 -8.19
N LYS A 78 13.70 6.86 -7.51
CA LYS A 78 13.42 5.55 -8.13
C LYS A 78 11.94 5.15 -8.16
N ALA A 79 11.03 5.99 -7.66
CA ALA A 79 9.61 5.64 -7.55
C ALA A 79 8.85 6.01 -8.83
N GLU A 80 8.13 5.03 -9.37
CA GLU A 80 7.15 5.25 -10.44
C GLU A 80 5.72 5.04 -9.92
N PHE A 81 4.81 5.91 -10.34
CA PHE A 81 3.42 5.88 -9.92
C PHE A 81 2.49 5.57 -11.08
N LEU A 82 1.61 4.61 -10.85
CA LEU A 82 0.76 4.02 -11.85
C LEU A 82 -0.69 3.97 -11.34
N GLN A 83 -1.65 4.17 -12.25
CA GLN A 83 -3.07 4.09 -11.96
C GLN A 83 -3.80 3.27 -13.01
N ALA A 84 -4.81 2.52 -12.57
CA ALA A 84 -5.76 1.91 -13.50
C ALA A 84 -6.56 3.02 -14.19
N GLN A 85 -6.61 2.99 -15.52
CA GLN A 85 -7.40 3.95 -16.30
C GLN A 85 -8.89 3.83 -15.92
N ARG A 86 -9.49 4.97 -15.55
CA ARG A 86 -10.92 5.10 -15.28
C ARG A 86 -11.58 5.87 -16.42
N LEU A 87 -12.69 5.32 -16.94
CA LEU A 87 -13.57 6.00 -17.89
C LEU A 87 -14.78 6.58 -17.13
N GLU A 88 -15.42 7.60 -17.68
CA GLU A 88 -16.62 8.23 -17.10
C GLU A 88 -17.77 7.22 -16.89
N ASP A 89 -17.83 6.20 -17.75
CA ASP A 89 -18.82 5.11 -17.69
C ASP A 89 -18.43 3.96 -16.75
N SER A 90 -17.37 4.12 -15.95
CA SER A 90 -16.87 3.12 -14.99
C SER A 90 -16.47 1.75 -15.58
N ARG A 91 -16.35 1.62 -16.90
CA ARG A 91 -15.87 0.36 -17.51
C ARG A 91 -14.40 0.11 -17.17
N ARG A 92 -14.08 -1.17 -16.93
CA ARG A 92 -12.69 -1.63 -16.75
C ARG A 92 -12.01 -1.71 -18.10
N THR A 93 -10.95 -0.92 -18.29
CA THR A 93 -10.14 -0.95 -19.51
C THR A 93 -8.93 -1.89 -19.41
N PHE A 94 -8.61 -2.33 -18.19
CA PHE A 94 -7.41 -3.14 -17.86
C PHE A 94 -6.09 -2.48 -18.31
N LYS A 95 -6.09 -1.16 -18.50
CA LYS A 95 -4.90 -0.38 -18.81
C LYS A 95 -4.37 0.28 -17.55
N ILE A 96 -3.06 0.25 -17.40
CA ILE A 96 -2.32 0.97 -16.36
C ILE A 96 -1.63 2.16 -17.05
N LEU A 97 -1.79 3.34 -16.49
CA LEU A 97 -1.22 4.59 -16.99
C LEU A 97 -0.35 5.23 -15.91
N PRO A 98 0.68 6.01 -16.28
CA PRO A 98 1.37 6.88 -15.33
C PRO A 98 0.37 7.81 -14.62
N GLY A 99 0.46 7.91 -13.31
CA GLY A 99 -0.42 8.76 -12.51
C GLY A 99 -0.04 8.75 -11.03
N LYS A 100 0.03 9.95 -10.43
CA LYS A 100 0.33 10.11 -9.01
C LYS A 100 -0.77 9.49 -8.13
N PRO A 101 -0.46 9.13 -6.86
CA PRO A 101 -1.48 8.69 -5.92
C PRO A 101 -2.61 9.72 -5.83
N GLN A 102 -3.85 9.26 -5.82
CA GLN A 102 -5.02 10.11 -5.65
C GLN A 102 -5.59 9.91 -4.26
N GLU A 103 -5.86 11.02 -3.59
CA GLU A 103 -6.63 11.01 -2.36
C GLU A 103 -8.07 10.70 -2.73
N THR A 104 -8.45 9.44 -2.61
CA THR A 104 -9.86 9.08 -2.59
C THR A 104 -10.31 9.33 -1.15
N ALA A 105 -10.82 10.52 -0.84
CA ALA A 105 -11.16 10.92 0.52
C ALA A 105 -11.98 9.84 1.26
N TYR A 106 -11.43 9.21 2.31
CA TYR A 106 -12.14 8.13 3.03
C TYR A 106 -12.02 8.11 4.56
N GLY A 107 -11.32 9.05 5.19
CA GLY A 107 -11.30 9.17 6.65
C GLY A 107 -12.09 10.37 7.16
N GLU A 108 -11.54 11.55 6.94
CA GLU A 108 -12.03 12.79 7.54
C GLU A 108 -13.35 13.28 6.92
N ASP A 109 -13.53 13.09 5.61
CA ASP A 109 -14.76 13.49 4.91
C ASP A 109 -15.94 12.56 5.20
N LEU A 110 -15.67 11.27 5.38
CA LEU A 110 -16.70 10.31 5.82
C LEU A 110 -17.07 10.55 7.28
N TYR A 111 -16.09 10.85 8.14
CA TYR A 111 -16.30 11.26 9.53
C TYR A 111 -17.13 12.55 9.62
N ARG A 112 -16.75 13.61 8.87
CA ARG A 112 -17.55 14.84 8.76
C ARG A 112 -18.97 14.52 8.29
N LYS A 113 -19.15 13.74 7.22
CA LYS A 113 -20.49 13.42 6.69
C LYS A 113 -21.39 12.67 7.68
N ILE A 114 -20.82 11.80 8.51
CA ILE A 114 -21.58 10.99 9.47
C ILE A 114 -21.82 11.76 10.79
N PHE A 115 -20.87 12.58 11.22
CA PHE A 115 -20.86 13.20 12.56
C PHE A 115 -21.06 14.73 12.58
N HIS A 116 -21.21 15.43 11.44
CA HIS A 116 -21.60 16.87 11.41
C HIS A 116 -23.12 17.12 11.33
N ASN A 117 -23.97 16.10 11.37
CA ASN A 117 -25.42 16.27 11.58
C ASN A 117 -25.78 16.15 13.08
N GLY A 118 -25.02 16.85 13.93
CA GLY A 118 -25.32 17.04 15.35
C GLY A 118 -25.86 18.44 15.60
#